data_AF-A0A353S8P1-F1
#
_entry.id   AF-A0A353S8P1-F1
#
_cell.length_a   1.000
_cell.length_b   1.000
_cell.length_c   1.000
_cell.angle_alpha   90.00
_cell.angle_beta   90.00
_cell.angle_gamma   90.00
#
_symmetry.space_group_name_H-M   'P 1'
#
loop_
_entity.id
_entity.type
_entity.pdbx_description
1 polymer ?
#
loop_
_entity_poly.entity_id
_entity_poly.type
_entity_poly.pdbx_seq_one_letter_code
_entity_poly.pdbx_strand_id
1 'polypeptide(L)'
;MKRLLSSILMAIGMVTMAQAATYSAPRTGFVLIGGASFTMGSPGSEDWRSNDETQHRVTLAPFYMAAYEVTQKEWRDVTGKNPGNFSGDTLPVESVTWLEAIEFCNALSRRDGRTPAYTLADGGKTVSWDRTANGYR
;
A
#
# COMPACT_ATOMS: atom_id res chain seq x y z
N MET A 1 -44.96 58.85 6.50
CA MET A 1 -44.25 58.65 7.78
C MET A 1 -44.11 57.15 8.04
N LYS A 2 -42.86 56.65 8.01
CA LYS A 2 -42.28 55.47 8.70
C LYS A 2 -43.14 54.20 8.89
N ARG A 3 -42.67 53.08 8.32
CA ARG A 3 -42.56 51.71 8.91
C ARG A 3 -42.12 50.73 7.80
N LEU A 4 -40.83 50.45 7.64
CA LEU A 4 -40.12 49.27 8.21
C LEU A 4 -40.94 47.98 8.16
N LEU A 5 -40.42 46.97 7.43
CA LEU A 5 -40.48 45.51 7.69
C LEU A 5 -39.76 44.85 6.50
N SER A 6 -38.46 44.56 6.59
CA SER A 6 -37.83 43.41 7.25
C SER A 6 -37.39 42.39 6.18
N SER A 7 -36.09 42.45 5.89
CA SER A 7 -35.36 41.60 4.96
C SER A 7 -35.30 40.17 5.51
N ILE A 8 -35.93 39.21 4.84
CA ILE A 8 -35.75 37.79 5.12
C ILE A 8 -34.59 37.30 4.24
N LEU A 9 -33.37 37.37 4.80
CA LEU A 9 -32.20 36.70 4.23
C LEU A 9 -32.30 35.23 4.64
N MET A 10 -32.85 34.38 3.76
CA MET A 10 -32.87 32.94 3.95
C MET A 10 -31.44 32.43 3.74
N ALA A 11 -30.67 32.34 4.82
CA ALA A 11 -29.37 31.68 4.80
C ALA A 11 -29.61 30.19 4.53
N ILE A 12 -29.51 29.80 3.25
CA ILE A 12 -29.38 28.40 2.85
C ILE A 12 -28.00 27.97 3.35
N GLY A 13 -27.97 27.32 4.52
CA GLY A 13 -26.77 26.71 5.03
C GLY A 13 -26.25 25.70 4.02
N MET A 14 -25.05 25.93 3.49
CA MET A 14 -24.26 24.90 2.82
C MET A 14 -24.01 23.79 3.84
N VAL A 15 -24.81 22.74 3.79
CA VAL A 15 -24.46 21.46 4.42
C VAL A 15 -23.33 20.89 3.59
N THR A 16 -22.09 21.11 4.02
CA THR A 16 -20.93 20.40 3.47
C THR A 16 -21.04 18.95 3.91
N MET A 17 -21.48 18.09 3.00
CA MET A 17 -21.33 16.65 3.18
C MET A 17 -19.83 16.35 3.24
N ALA A 18 -19.35 15.80 4.35
CA ALA A 18 -18.03 15.19 4.38
C ALA A 18 -18.06 14.02 3.39
N GLN A 19 -17.37 14.16 2.26
CA GLN A 19 -17.23 13.08 1.29
C GLN A 19 -16.53 11.92 2.01
N ALA A 20 -17.23 10.79 2.20
CA ALA A 20 -16.60 9.58 2.68
C ALA A 20 -15.48 9.21 1.69
N ALA A 21 -14.25 9.03 2.19
CA ALA A 21 -13.15 8.55 1.36
C ALA A 21 -13.55 7.18 0.80
N THR A 22 -13.73 7.10 -0.52
CA THR A 22 -13.96 5.83 -1.20
C THR A 22 -12.63 5.10 -1.29
N TYR A 23 -12.41 4.18 -0.35
CA TYR A 23 -11.31 3.23 -0.46
C TYR A 23 -11.72 2.17 -1.48
N SER A 24 -11.18 2.23 -2.70
CA SER A 24 -11.27 1.13 -3.65
C SER A 24 -9.97 0.33 -3.66
N ALA A 25 -10.06 -0.98 -3.55
CA ALA A 25 -8.91 -1.85 -3.67
C ALA A 25 -8.26 -1.69 -5.06
N PRO A 26 -6.91 -1.75 -5.16
CA PRO A 26 -6.23 -1.56 -6.42
C PRO A 26 -6.42 -2.73 -7.40
N ARG A 27 -6.63 -3.94 -6.86
CA ARG A 27 -6.93 -5.20 -7.57
C ARG A 27 -7.79 -6.10 -6.68
N THR A 28 -8.45 -7.09 -7.28
CA THR A 28 -9.09 -8.20 -6.55
C THR A 28 -8.07 -8.92 -5.68
N GLY A 29 -8.45 -9.30 -4.46
CA GLY A 29 -7.57 -9.99 -3.50
C GLY A 29 -6.75 -9.06 -2.60
N PHE A 30 -6.82 -7.73 -2.80
CA PHE A 30 -6.27 -6.77 -1.84
C PHE A 30 -7.31 -6.46 -0.76
N VAL A 31 -6.86 -6.42 0.49
CA VAL A 31 -7.66 -6.12 1.67
C VAL A 31 -7.25 -4.78 2.25
N LEU A 32 -8.24 -3.99 2.71
CA LEU A 32 -7.98 -2.73 3.40
C LEU A 32 -7.53 -3.04 4.83
N ILE A 33 -6.30 -2.68 5.14
CA ILE A 33 -5.80 -2.66 6.51
C ILE A 33 -6.08 -1.27 7.08
N GLY A 34 -6.91 -1.23 8.12
CA GLY A 34 -7.22 0.02 8.82
C GLY A 34 -5.97 0.61 9.45
N GLY A 35 -5.89 1.95 9.44
CA GLY A 35 -4.82 2.66 10.15
C GLY A 35 -4.97 2.48 11.66
N ALA A 36 -3.87 2.15 12.34
CA ALA A 36 -3.85 1.89 13.77
C ALA A 36 -2.46 2.11 14.37
N SER A 37 -2.43 2.25 15.70
CA SER A 37 -1.19 2.15 16.47
C SER A 37 -1.09 0.79 17.15
N PHE A 38 0.07 0.15 17.08
CA PHE A 38 0.35 -1.14 17.71
C PHE A 38 1.79 -1.23 18.21
N THR A 39 2.09 -2.24 19.02
CA THR A 39 3.45 -2.55 19.47
C THR A 39 4.08 -3.54 18.50
N MET A 40 5.17 -3.16 17.84
CA MET A 40 5.96 -4.02 16.96
C MET A 40 7.19 -4.55 17.70
N GLY A 41 7.54 -5.83 17.51
CA GLY A 41 8.61 -6.53 18.22
C GLY A 41 8.09 -7.53 19.26
N SER A 42 8.98 -8.35 19.82
CA SER A 42 8.68 -9.41 20.79
C SER A 42 9.07 -9.03 22.22
N PRO A 43 8.32 -9.45 23.26
CA PRO A 43 8.70 -9.25 24.65
C PRO A 43 10.11 -9.78 24.93
N GLY A 44 10.79 -9.15 25.90
CA GLY A 44 12.16 -9.50 26.24
C GLY A 44 12.37 -10.95 26.69
N SER A 45 11.29 -11.60 27.13
CA SER A 45 11.22 -12.97 27.63
C SER A 45 10.73 -14.00 26.61
N GLU A 46 10.46 -13.61 25.36
CA GLU A 46 10.02 -14.55 24.33
C GLU A 46 11.19 -15.43 23.89
N ASP A 47 11.00 -16.75 23.94
CA ASP A 47 12.02 -17.71 23.51
C ASP A 47 12.35 -17.50 22.03
N TRP A 48 13.63 -17.64 21.67
CA TRP A 48 14.14 -17.51 20.30
C TRP A 48 14.02 -16.12 19.65
N ARG A 49 13.75 -15.07 20.43
CA ARG A 49 13.83 -13.69 19.93
C ARG A 49 15.25 -13.33 19.49
N SER A 50 15.33 -12.48 18.47
CA SER A 50 16.53 -11.84 17.99
C SER A 50 16.73 -10.46 18.62
N ASN A 51 17.96 -9.93 18.54
CA ASN A 51 18.32 -8.65 19.18
C ASN A 51 17.60 -7.42 18.58
N ASP A 52 17.14 -7.51 17.34
CA ASP A 52 16.44 -6.45 16.60
C ASP A 52 14.93 -6.42 16.85
N GLU A 53 14.40 -7.33 17.65
CA GLU A 53 12.96 -7.43 17.93
C GLU A 53 12.51 -6.57 19.13
N THR A 54 13.27 -5.53 19.50
CA THR A 54 12.93 -4.67 20.65
C THR A 54 11.58 -3.98 20.45
N GLN A 55 10.67 -4.14 21.41
CA GLN A 55 9.32 -3.59 21.34
C GLN A 55 9.32 -2.05 21.25
N HIS A 56 8.57 -1.52 20.29
CA HIS A 56 8.35 -0.10 20.11
C HIS A 56 6.97 0.18 19.50
N ARG A 57 6.47 1.40 19.67
CA ARG A 57 5.13 1.78 19.20
C ARG A 57 5.19 2.29 17.76
N VAL A 58 4.40 1.68 16.89
CA VAL A 58 4.28 2.03 15.47
C VAL A 58 2.86 2.54 15.22
N THR A 59 2.74 3.59 14.40
CA THR A 59 1.44 4.11 13.93
C THR A 59 1.44 4.09 12.40
N LEU A 60 0.46 3.43 11.81
CA LEU A 60 0.28 3.33 10.37
C LEU A 60 -1.01 4.02 9.93
N ALA A 61 -0.96 4.71 8.79
CA ALA A 61 -2.16 5.14 8.07
C ALA A 61 -2.84 3.92 7.40
N PRO A 62 -4.13 4.00 7.05
CA PRO A 62 -4.79 2.92 6.31
C PRO A 62 -4.11 2.65 4.96
N PHE A 63 -4.01 1.39 4.57
CA PHE A 63 -3.42 0.98 3.29
C PHE A 63 -4.01 -0.35 2.81
N TYR A 64 -3.81 -0.66 1.54
CA TYR A 64 -4.20 -1.95 0.96
C TYR A 64 -3.02 -2.92 0.96
N MET A 65 -3.26 -4.18 1.32
CA MET A 65 -2.29 -5.27 1.25
C MET A 65 -2.89 -6.45 0.47
N ALA A 66 -2.10 -7.12 -0.36
CA ALA A 66 -2.53 -8.38 -0.96
C ALA A 66 -2.78 -9.42 0.15
N ALA A 67 -3.89 -10.15 0.08
CA ALA A 67 -4.22 -11.17 1.07
C ALA A 67 -3.33 -12.43 0.96
N TYR A 68 -2.65 -12.59 -0.18
CA TYR A 68 -1.81 -13.74 -0.49
C TYR A 68 -0.47 -13.25 -1.06
N GLU A 69 0.53 -14.11 -0.98
CA GLU A 69 1.81 -13.92 -1.65
C GLU A 69 1.60 -13.85 -3.17
N VAL A 70 2.48 -13.10 -3.85
CA VAL A 70 2.45 -13.01 -5.32
C VAL A 70 2.65 -14.40 -5.90
N THR A 71 1.71 -14.83 -6.72
CA THR A 71 1.76 -16.17 -7.32
C THR A 71 2.75 -16.23 -8.49
N GLN A 72 3.24 -17.43 -8.80
CA GLN A 72 4.07 -17.68 -9.98
C GLN A 72 3.39 -17.22 -11.27
N LYS A 73 2.06 -17.40 -11.37
CA LYS A 73 1.29 -16.90 -12.51
C LYS A 73 1.31 -15.38 -12.60
N GLU A 74 1.03 -14.67 -11.50
CA GLU A 74 1.05 -13.20 -11.50
C GLU A 74 2.43 -12.65 -11.82
N TRP A 75 3.48 -13.28 -11.26
CA TRP A 75 4.85 -12.92 -11.55
C TRP A 75 5.19 -13.06 -13.04
N ARG A 76 4.85 -14.20 -13.65
CA ARG A 76 5.02 -14.42 -15.10
C ARG A 76 4.23 -13.43 -15.93
N ASP A 77 2.98 -13.15 -15.57
CA ASP A 77 2.12 -12.24 -16.32
C ASP A 77 2.67 -10.79 -16.33
N VAL A 78 3.54 -10.42 -15.37
CA VAL A 78 4.15 -9.08 -15.28
C VAL A 78 5.58 -9.07 -15.82
N THR A 79 6.38 -10.09 -15.53
CA THR A 79 7.83 -10.10 -15.82
C THR A 79 8.22 -10.98 -17.00
N GLY A 80 7.35 -11.90 -17.43
CA GLY A 80 7.65 -12.94 -18.42
C GLY A 80 8.55 -14.07 -17.91
N LYS A 81 8.93 -14.09 -16.62
CA LYS A 81 9.85 -15.08 -16.03
C LYS A 81 9.14 -15.98 -15.02
N ASN A 82 9.65 -17.18 -14.79
CA ASN A 82 9.17 -18.10 -13.74
C ASN A 82 10.35 -18.64 -12.91
N PRO A 83 10.94 -17.82 -12.03
CA PRO A 83 12.01 -18.30 -11.16
C PRO A 83 11.45 -19.30 -10.14
N GLY A 84 12.33 -20.15 -9.63
CA GLY A 84 12.02 -21.08 -8.56
C GLY A 84 12.27 -22.55 -8.91
N ASN A 85 12.36 -23.35 -7.86
CA ASN A 85 12.50 -24.80 -7.89
C ASN A 85 11.14 -25.50 -7.94
N PHE A 86 10.10 -24.87 -7.40
CA PHE A 86 8.74 -25.39 -7.42
C PHE A 86 7.94 -24.81 -8.58
N SER A 87 7.02 -25.57 -9.15
CA SER A 87 6.19 -25.13 -10.27
C SER A 87 4.71 -25.32 -9.99
N GLY A 88 3.96 -24.24 -10.08
CA GLY A 88 2.50 -24.25 -9.98
C GLY A 88 1.94 -22.83 -10.03
N ASP A 89 0.92 -22.61 -10.85
CA ASP A 89 0.37 -21.27 -11.12
C ASP A 89 -0.09 -20.53 -9.87
N THR A 90 -0.61 -21.26 -8.89
CA THR A 90 -1.14 -20.72 -7.63
C THR A 90 -0.15 -20.81 -6.48
N LEU A 91 1.07 -21.32 -6.73
CA LEU A 91 2.12 -21.31 -5.72
C LEU A 91 2.75 -19.91 -5.62
N PRO A 92 3.30 -19.53 -4.47
CA PRO A 92 4.09 -18.32 -4.34
C PRO A 92 5.29 -18.34 -5.28
N VAL A 93 5.63 -17.18 -5.84
CA VAL A 93 6.93 -17.01 -6.49
C VAL A 93 8.03 -17.02 -5.44
N GLU A 94 9.14 -17.70 -5.75
CA GLU A 94 10.29 -17.81 -4.87
C GLU A 94 11.60 -17.70 -5.68
N SER A 95 12.74 -17.70 -4.98
CA SER A 95 14.07 -17.46 -5.58
C SER A 95 14.16 -16.13 -6.33
N VAL A 96 13.47 -15.11 -5.81
CA VAL A 96 13.53 -13.73 -6.30
C VAL A 96 14.34 -12.89 -5.33
N THR A 97 15.19 -12.03 -5.89
CA THR A 97 15.92 -11.04 -5.09
C THR A 97 14.99 -9.89 -4.69
N TRP A 98 15.38 -9.14 -3.65
CA TRP A 98 14.65 -7.93 -3.26
C TRP A 98 14.59 -6.90 -4.41
N LEU A 99 15.66 -6.77 -5.20
CA LEU A 99 15.69 -5.87 -6.36
C LEU A 99 14.66 -6.28 -7.42
N GLU A 100 14.56 -7.57 -7.74
CA GLU A 100 13.54 -8.07 -8.67
C GLU A 100 12.13 -7.84 -8.13
N ALA A 101 11.92 -7.99 -6.81
CA ALA A 101 10.62 -7.76 -6.19
C ALA A 101 10.16 -6.29 -6.33
N ILE A 102 11.04 -5.31 -6.06
CA ILE A 102 10.69 -3.89 -6.23
C ILE A 102 10.53 -3.50 -7.72
N GLU A 103 11.27 -4.15 -8.62
CA GLU A 103 11.09 -3.99 -10.06
C GLU A 103 9.72 -4.54 -10.51
N PHE A 104 9.30 -5.68 -9.98
CA PHE A 104 7.96 -6.22 -10.16
C PHE A 104 6.90 -5.23 -9.66
N CYS A 105 7.05 -4.67 -8.46
CA CYS A 105 6.13 -3.64 -7.92
C CYS A 105 6.01 -2.44 -8.86
N ASN A 106 7.13 -1.95 -9.39
CA ASN A 106 7.16 -0.86 -10.37
C ASN A 106 6.50 -1.26 -11.70
N ALA A 107 6.77 -2.45 -12.23
CA ALA A 107 6.16 -2.94 -13.47
C ALA A 107 4.65 -3.12 -13.33
N LEU A 108 4.20 -3.70 -12.21
CA LEU A 108 2.78 -3.83 -11.89
C LEU A 108 2.11 -2.46 -11.73
N SER A 109 2.80 -1.49 -11.11
CA SER A 109 2.30 -0.11 -11.00
C SER A 109 2.04 0.49 -12.37
N ARG A 110 3.00 0.38 -13.30
CA ARG A 110 2.84 0.88 -14.68
C ARG A 110 1.70 0.17 -15.41
N ARG A 111 1.59 -1.16 -15.26
CA ARG A 111 0.53 -1.97 -15.88
C ARG A 111 -0.86 -1.49 -15.47
N ASP A 112 -1.02 -1.06 -14.22
CA ASP A 112 -2.29 -0.58 -13.69
C ASP A 112 -2.44 0.96 -13.75
N GLY A 113 -1.57 1.67 -14.46
CA GLY A 113 -1.65 3.12 -14.62
C GLY A 113 -1.32 3.92 -13.34
N ARG A 114 -0.50 3.37 -12.46
CA ARG A 114 -0.06 3.98 -11.19
C ARG A 114 1.38 4.50 -11.29
N THR A 115 1.71 5.48 -10.43
CA THR A 115 3.07 6.01 -10.33
C THR A 115 3.97 4.97 -9.62
N PRO A 116 5.07 4.52 -10.24
CA PRO A 116 6.04 3.62 -9.59
C PRO A 116 6.57 4.19 -8.28
N ALA A 117 6.70 3.36 -7.25
CA ALA A 117 7.14 3.80 -5.92
C ALA A 117 8.67 3.84 -5.80
N TYR A 118 9.41 3.03 -6.57
CA TYR A 118 10.87 2.93 -6.44
C TYR A 118 11.60 3.58 -7.61
N THR A 119 12.72 4.25 -7.32
CA THR A 119 13.73 4.64 -8.31
C THR A 119 14.99 3.86 -8.06
N LEU A 120 15.50 3.20 -9.12
CA LEU A 120 16.76 2.47 -9.09
C LEU A 120 17.81 3.29 -9.84
N ALA A 121 18.96 3.52 -9.22
CA ALA A 121 20.11 4.17 -9.82
C ALA A 121 21.37 3.29 -9.72
N ASP A 122 22.40 3.62 -10.49
CA ASP A 122 23.71 2.93 -10.50
C ASP A 122 23.63 1.42 -10.74
N GLY A 123 22.68 0.99 -11.58
CA GLY A 123 22.44 -0.42 -11.85
C GLY A 123 21.83 -1.18 -10.66
N GLY A 124 21.02 -0.52 -9.82
CA GLY A 124 20.34 -1.12 -8.68
C GLY A 124 21.11 -1.04 -7.36
N LYS A 125 22.28 -0.38 -7.34
CA LYS A 125 23.07 -0.18 -6.11
C LYS A 125 22.44 0.86 -5.19
N THR A 126 21.70 1.81 -5.76
CA THR A 126 21.02 2.86 -5.02
C THR A 126 19.52 2.72 -5.29
N VAL A 127 18.75 2.52 -4.22
CA VAL A 127 17.28 2.48 -4.29
C VAL A 127 16.70 3.57 -3.41
N SER A 128 15.87 4.43 -4.00
CA SER A 128 15.03 5.37 -3.27
C SER A 128 13.56 5.04 -3.51
N TRP A 129 12.70 5.43 -2.57
CA TRP A 129 11.26 5.26 -2.72
C TRP A 129 10.51 6.57 -2.50
N ASP A 130 9.50 6.80 -3.32
CA ASP A 130 8.56 7.89 -3.18
C ASP A 130 7.36 7.43 -2.34
N ARG A 131 7.29 7.92 -1.10
CA ARG A 131 6.18 7.62 -0.18
C ARG A 131 4.87 8.26 -0.61
N THR A 132 4.90 9.24 -1.52
CA THR A 132 3.70 9.90 -2.06
C THR A 132 3.13 9.19 -3.28
N ALA A 133 3.92 8.31 -3.93
CA ALA A 133 3.45 7.50 -5.03
C ALA A 133 2.31 6.56 -4.61
N ASN A 134 1.36 6.37 -5.52
CA ASN A 134 0.19 5.50 -5.34
C ASN A 134 0.38 4.08 -5.90
N GLY A 135 1.59 3.75 -6.36
CA GLY A 135 1.97 2.43 -6.85
C GLY A 135 2.21 1.40 -5.73
N TYR A 136 2.49 0.17 -6.16
CA TYR A 136 2.78 -0.96 -5.29
C TYR A 136 4.16 -0.84 -4.65
N ARG A 137 4.29 -1.37 -3.44
CA ARG A 137 5.49 -1.35 -2.60
C ARG A 137 5.79 -2.77 -2.16
#